data_AF-A0A7K7TI14-F1
#
_entry.id   AF-A0A7K7TI14-F1
#
_cell.length_a   1.000
_cell.length_b   1.000
_cell.length_c   1.000
_cell.angle_alpha   90.00
_cell.angle_beta   90.00
_cell.angle_gamma   90.00
#
_symmetry.space_group_name_H-M   'P 1'
#
loop_
_entity.id
_entity.type
_entity.pdbx_description
1 polymer ?
#
loop_
_entity_poly.entity_id
_entity_poly.type
_entity_poly.pdbx_seq_one_letter_code
_entity_poly.pdbx_strand_id
1 'polypeptide(L)'
;DRFQAHAVSNLKIIFSIWNIVSAILQNFPMENKYSKELNDFLVLNQNFSVKEFTRKNGFYLNSSTLLECDFFGKPCYPQDFEHVFTEYGNCFTFNHNELSARRVSLSGRGLYLLFDVQQDQFTDEPALDHTDAGITFVIHSPQEFPRFDGLGLLTPVGMRAHVAIRQLKSITQEYPWGQCKPDIKLQYHKIYSTNGCLLECRARYIQDWCGCLPFILPGNGTECDLLKFYKCVYPAVYDIEIKGLCTVGTHNSTCPAPCEQTDYPTTVTYSSFGGEKAIKHSSAKLKKSPEYIRQNLVSIEIKYHDLSYKITQQQKALTISELLADVGGQLGLFCGASMITIIELLEYIFTNFCWMCIFLLLKAPEMPQWNNPPQNQPTHKEKKRGIQEC
;
A
#
# COMPACT_ATOMS: atom_id res chain seq x y z
N ASP A 1 18.43 13.25 -5.77
CA ASP A 1 19.28 13.07 -6.97
C ASP A 1 20.61 13.77 -6.82
N ARG A 2 21.70 13.00 -6.97
CA ARG A 2 23.07 13.36 -6.56
C ARG A 2 24.05 13.56 -7.71
N PHE A 3 23.62 13.59 -8.97
CA PHE A 3 24.51 13.47 -10.12
C PHE A 3 24.53 14.75 -10.98
N GLN A 4 25.71 15.02 -11.57
CA GLN A 4 26.18 16.30 -12.12
C GLN A 4 25.13 17.24 -12.75
N ALA A 5 25.14 18.50 -12.32
CA ALA A 5 24.67 19.63 -13.12
C ALA A 5 25.55 20.87 -12.87
N HIS A 6 26.43 21.18 -13.82
CA HIS A 6 27.30 22.37 -13.76
C HIS A 6 26.50 23.69 -13.79
N ALA A 7 25.28 23.66 -14.36
CA ALA A 7 24.35 24.79 -14.41
C ALA A 7 23.67 25.11 -13.06
N VAL A 8 23.69 24.18 -12.10
CA VAL A 8 23.08 24.34 -10.76
C VAL A 8 24.12 24.76 -9.71
N SER A 9 25.40 24.84 -10.08
CA SER A 9 26.50 25.28 -9.19
C SER A 9 26.25 26.64 -8.54
N ASN A 10 25.58 27.57 -9.23
CA ASN A 10 25.28 28.90 -8.70
C ASN A 10 24.06 28.91 -7.77
N LEU A 11 23.12 27.97 -7.92
CA LEU A 11 22.01 27.77 -7.00
C LEU A 11 22.49 27.12 -5.69
N LYS A 12 23.51 26.25 -5.77
CA LYS A 12 24.05 25.51 -4.62
C LYS A 12 24.63 26.39 -3.52
N ILE A 13 25.49 27.35 -3.85
CA ILE A 13 26.14 28.28 -2.89
C ILE A 13 25.10 29.02 -2.02
N ILE A 14 23.88 29.18 -2.54
CA ILE A 14 22.80 29.92 -1.91
C ILE A 14 21.96 29.00 -1.01
N PHE A 15 21.76 27.72 -1.41
CA PHE A 15 21.23 26.68 -0.53
C PHE A 15 22.14 26.37 0.68
N SER A 16 23.46 26.52 0.53
CA SER A 16 24.48 26.32 1.58
C SER A 16 24.27 27.20 2.81
N ILE A 17 23.89 28.47 2.59
CA ILE A 17 23.72 29.45 3.67
C ILE A 17 22.40 29.19 4.42
N TRP A 18 21.39 28.59 3.77
CA TRP A 18 20.10 28.30 4.39
C TRP A 18 20.21 27.23 5.47
N ASN A 19 20.78 26.05 5.17
CA ASN A 19 20.68 24.93 6.11
C ASN A 19 21.45 25.13 7.43
N ILE A 20 22.54 25.91 7.41
CA ILE A 20 23.26 26.33 8.62
C ILE A 20 22.38 27.19 9.53
N VAL A 21 21.47 28.00 8.95
CA VAL A 21 20.55 28.87 9.70
C VAL A 21 19.26 28.12 10.08
N SER A 22 18.81 27.15 9.27
CA SER A 22 17.58 26.38 9.49
C SER A 22 17.67 25.36 10.64
N ALA A 23 18.86 24.84 10.95
CA ALA A 23 19.05 23.96 12.10
C ALA A 23 18.84 24.67 13.45
N ILE A 24 18.84 26.01 13.47
CA ILE A 24 18.75 26.83 14.70
C ILE A 24 17.34 27.41 14.91
N LEU A 25 16.49 27.45 13.88
CA LEU A 25 15.18 28.10 13.94
C LEU A 25 14.08 27.21 13.36
N GLN A 26 13.51 26.35 14.22
CA GLN A 26 12.18 25.81 13.99
C GLN A 26 11.16 26.95 14.08
N ASN A 27 10.35 27.09 13.02
CA ASN A 27 9.26 28.04 12.79
C ASN A 27 9.61 29.25 11.92
N PHE A 28 8.79 29.43 10.88
CA PHE A 28 8.52 30.62 10.04
C PHE A 28 9.00 30.58 8.57
N PRO A 29 8.29 31.32 7.68
CA PRO A 29 7.91 30.92 6.33
C PRO A 29 9.01 31.25 5.32
N MET A 30 8.98 30.56 4.18
CA MET A 30 9.77 30.84 2.98
C MET A 30 9.82 32.36 2.66
N GLU A 31 10.88 33.04 3.09
CA GLU A 31 10.99 34.49 2.99
C GLU A 31 11.64 34.90 1.64
N ASN A 32 10.89 35.74 0.90
CA ASN A 32 11.12 36.48 -0.35
C ASN A 32 12.43 36.39 -1.18
N LYS A 33 13.62 36.17 -0.60
CA LYS A 33 14.90 36.20 -1.32
C LYS A 33 15.07 35.03 -2.30
N TYR A 34 14.71 33.82 -1.90
CA TYR A 34 14.80 32.62 -2.73
C TYR A 34 13.73 32.56 -3.82
N SER A 35 12.57 33.17 -3.57
CA SER A 35 11.56 33.33 -4.61
C SER A 35 12.12 34.10 -5.80
N LYS A 36 12.99 35.09 -5.55
CA LYS A 36 13.58 35.92 -6.59
C LYS A 36 14.60 35.17 -7.44
N GLU A 37 15.52 34.44 -6.82
CA GLU A 37 16.52 33.63 -7.54
C GLU A 37 15.92 32.44 -8.28
N LEU A 38 14.91 31.78 -7.69
CA LEU A 38 14.15 30.74 -8.36
C LEU A 38 13.38 31.31 -9.56
N ASN A 39 12.75 32.49 -9.41
CA ASN A 39 12.10 33.17 -10.51
C ASN A 39 13.10 33.57 -11.59
N ASP A 40 14.29 34.08 -11.23
CA ASP A 40 15.34 34.47 -12.17
C ASP A 40 15.83 33.24 -12.98
N PHE A 41 16.03 32.09 -12.32
CA PHE A 41 16.37 30.82 -12.98
C PHE A 41 15.27 30.34 -13.94
N LEU A 42 14.00 30.44 -13.53
CA LEU A 42 12.86 30.04 -14.35
C LEU A 42 12.63 30.98 -15.55
N VAL A 43 12.91 32.27 -15.39
CA VAL A 43 12.89 33.24 -16.51
C VAL A 43 13.94 32.89 -17.56
N LEU A 44 15.11 32.42 -17.13
CA LEU A 44 16.18 31.93 -18.01
C LEU A 44 15.88 30.55 -18.63
N ASN A 45 15.10 29.71 -17.95
CA ASN A 45 14.81 28.33 -18.36
C ASN A 45 13.29 28.07 -18.45
N GLN A 46 12.63 28.72 -19.42
CA GLN A 46 11.17 28.69 -19.54
C GLN A 46 10.56 27.30 -19.78
N ASN A 47 11.34 26.33 -20.29
CA ASN A 47 10.90 24.95 -20.56
C ASN A 47 11.57 23.91 -19.63
N PHE A 48 11.87 24.28 -18.39
CA PHE A 48 12.48 23.36 -17.44
C PHE A 48 11.46 22.33 -16.90
N SER A 49 11.62 21.05 -17.26
CA SER A 49 10.93 19.94 -16.61
C SER A 49 11.84 19.31 -15.54
N VAL A 50 11.31 19.18 -14.33
CA VAL A 50 12.02 18.54 -13.21
C VAL A 50 12.23 17.07 -13.53
N LYS A 51 11.20 16.39 -14.06
CA LYS A 51 11.24 14.99 -14.46
C LYS A 51 12.35 14.72 -15.48
N GLU A 52 12.46 15.52 -16.54
CA GLU A 52 13.50 15.34 -17.55
C GLU A 52 14.89 15.64 -16.99
N PHE A 53 15.01 16.67 -16.16
CA PHE A 53 16.25 17.00 -15.49
C PHE A 53 16.74 15.85 -14.60
N THR A 54 15.87 15.33 -13.74
CA THR A 54 16.08 14.15 -12.88
C THR A 54 16.48 12.95 -13.73
N ARG A 55 15.76 12.67 -14.82
CA ARG A 55 16.07 11.54 -15.71
C ARG A 55 17.44 11.63 -16.36
N LYS A 56 17.83 12.82 -16.82
CA LYS A 56 19.07 13.03 -17.57
C LYS A 56 20.29 13.12 -16.67
N ASN A 57 20.16 13.77 -15.52
CA ASN A 57 21.29 14.09 -14.66
C ASN A 57 21.38 13.18 -13.43
N GLY A 58 20.31 12.48 -13.05
CA GLY A 58 20.34 11.52 -11.94
C GLY A 58 21.12 10.24 -12.25
N PHE A 59 21.30 9.39 -11.24
CA PHE A 59 21.98 8.10 -11.41
C PHE A 59 21.30 7.31 -12.54
N TYR A 60 22.08 6.79 -13.48
CA TYR A 60 21.53 6.00 -14.57
C TYR A 60 22.16 4.63 -14.64
N LEU A 61 21.32 3.59 -14.71
CA LEU A 61 21.75 2.21 -14.82
C LEU A 61 22.22 1.92 -16.25
N ASN A 62 23.50 1.64 -16.39
CA ASN A 62 24.13 1.29 -17.66
C ASN A 62 25.31 0.34 -17.41
N SER A 63 26.04 -0.04 -18.45
CA SER A 63 27.19 -0.97 -18.32
C SER A 63 28.39 -0.40 -17.56
N SER A 64 28.41 0.89 -17.25
CA SER A 64 29.46 1.53 -16.43
C SER A 64 29.12 1.59 -14.95
N THR A 65 27.82 1.62 -14.60
CA THR A 65 27.33 1.67 -13.21
C THR A 65 26.93 0.29 -12.70
N LEU A 66 26.38 -0.59 -13.55
CA LEU A 66 26.17 -2.01 -13.26
C LEU A 66 27.25 -2.83 -13.97
N LEU A 67 28.28 -3.22 -13.21
CA LEU A 67 29.46 -3.91 -13.72
C LEU A 67 29.20 -5.40 -13.93
N GLU A 68 28.53 -6.04 -12.97
CA GLU A 68 28.19 -7.47 -13.04
C GLU A 68 26.78 -7.68 -12.50
N CYS A 69 26.04 -8.56 -13.17
CA CYS A 69 24.68 -8.96 -12.81
C CYS A 69 24.52 -10.44 -13.12
N ASP A 70 24.15 -11.23 -12.12
CA ASP A 70 23.80 -12.63 -12.28
C ASP A 70 22.48 -12.93 -11.55
N PHE A 71 21.56 -13.59 -12.25
CA PHE A 71 20.31 -14.05 -11.68
C PHE A 71 20.16 -15.54 -11.90
N PHE A 72 20.32 -16.31 -10.82
CA PHE A 72 20.28 -17.78 -10.84
C PHE A 72 21.28 -18.44 -11.81
N GLY A 73 22.49 -17.88 -11.93
CA GLY A 73 23.55 -18.38 -12.81
C GLY A 73 23.38 -17.97 -14.28
N LYS A 74 22.45 -17.05 -14.57
CA LYS A 74 22.30 -16.44 -15.89
C LYS A 74 22.72 -14.98 -15.81
N PRO A 75 23.55 -14.49 -16.74
CA PRO A 75 23.89 -13.08 -16.79
C PRO A 75 22.62 -12.26 -17.04
N CYS A 76 22.51 -11.14 -16.35
CA CYS A 76 21.50 -10.11 -16.57
C CYS A 76 22.16 -8.80 -16.98
N TYR A 77 21.36 -7.88 -17.51
CA TYR A 77 21.85 -6.63 -18.07
C TYR A 77 20.99 -5.45 -17.62
N PRO A 78 21.47 -4.19 -17.75
CA PRO A 78 20.69 -3.00 -17.40
C PRO A 78 19.30 -2.92 -18.03
N GLN A 79 19.09 -3.55 -19.19
CA GLN A 79 17.79 -3.59 -19.89
C GLN A 79 16.75 -4.46 -19.17
N ASP A 80 17.17 -5.37 -18.27
CA ASP A 80 16.28 -6.21 -17.48
C ASP A 80 15.68 -5.47 -16.27
N PHE A 81 16.02 -4.19 -16.10
CA PHE A 81 15.54 -3.32 -15.04
C PHE A 81 14.59 -2.26 -15.59
N GLU A 82 13.48 -2.04 -14.90
CA GLU A 82 12.54 -0.99 -15.22
C GLU A 82 12.88 0.29 -14.46
N HIS A 83 12.93 1.42 -15.17
CA HIS A 83 13.16 2.73 -14.57
C HIS A 83 11.89 3.23 -13.87
N VAL A 84 12.02 3.64 -12.60
CA VAL A 84 10.94 4.18 -11.76
C VAL A 84 11.45 5.43 -11.04
N PHE A 85 10.61 6.45 -10.94
CA PHE A 85 10.91 7.64 -10.13
C PHE A 85 10.49 7.43 -8.68
N THR A 86 11.36 7.79 -7.76
CA THR A 86 11.07 7.76 -6.31
C THR A 86 11.56 9.07 -5.68
N GLU A 87 11.44 9.19 -4.35
CA GLU A 87 12.01 10.31 -3.61
C GLU A 87 13.54 10.44 -3.75
N TYR A 88 14.23 9.34 -4.07
CA TYR A 88 15.68 9.35 -4.33
C TYR A 88 16.04 9.86 -5.75
N GLY A 89 15.06 9.97 -6.65
CA GLY A 89 15.25 10.34 -8.05
C GLY A 89 15.10 9.13 -8.97
N ASN A 90 16.12 8.86 -9.79
CA ASN A 90 16.12 7.69 -10.68
C ASN A 90 16.37 6.38 -9.91
N CYS A 91 15.41 5.47 -9.96
CA CYS A 91 15.53 4.12 -9.42
C CYS A 91 15.23 3.07 -10.49
N PHE A 92 15.65 1.84 -10.21
CA PHE A 92 15.59 0.73 -11.17
C PHE A 92 15.09 -0.54 -10.48
N THR A 93 13.99 -1.10 -10.98
CA THR A 93 13.35 -2.30 -10.43
C THR A 93 13.70 -3.51 -11.31
N PHE A 94 14.43 -4.46 -10.74
CA PHE A 94 14.67 -5.76 -11.38
C PHE A 94 13.44 -6.65 -11.29
N ASN A 95 13.19 -7.48 -12.32
CA ASN A 95 12.09 -8.46 -12.35
C ASN A 95 10.68 -7.85 -12.15
N HIS A 96 10.44 -6.67 -12.74
CA HIS A 96 9.14 -5.97 -12.64
C HIS A 96 7.96 -6.75 -13.25
N ASN A 97 8.18 -7.41 -14.40
CA ASN A 97 7.11 -7.90 -15.26
C ASN A 97 6.67 -9.37 -15.06
N GLU A 98 6.98 -9.99 -13.91
CA GLU A 98 6.66 -11.41 -13.62
C GLU A 98 7.12 -12.44 -14.69
N LEU A 99 7.97 -12.03 -15.65
CA LEU A 99 8.40 -12.79 -16.82
C LEU A 99 9.06 -14.13 -16.48
N SER A 100 9.37 -14.35 -15.21
CA SER A 100 9.82 -15.63 -14.72
C SER A 100 9.32 -15.88 -13.29
N ALA A 101 8.05 -16.28 -13.14
CA ALA A 101 7.61 -17.05 -11.99
C ALA A 101 8.34 -18.41 -11.95
N ARG A 102 9.66 -18.37 -11.73
CA ARG A 102 10.52 -19.54 -11.62
C ARG A 102 10.36 -20.07 -10.21
N ARG A 103 9.92 -21.33 -10.10
CA ARG A 103 10.07 -22.09 -8.87
C ARG A 103 11.55 -22.13 -8.54
N VAL A 104 11.92 -21.50 -7.43
CA VAL A 104 13.26 -21.59 -6.88
C VAL A 104 13.46 -23.04 -6.43
N SER A 105 14.30 -23.79 -7.13
CA SER A 105 14.52 -25.22 -6.86
C SER A 105 15.81 -25.48 -6.07
N LEU A 106 16.67 -24.47 -5.94
CA LEU A 106 17.98 -24.58 -5.31
C LEU A 106 18.20 -23.41 -4.35
N SER A 107 18.38 -23.73 -3.06
CA SER A 107 18.82 -22.76 -2.06
C SER A 107 20.22 -22.23 -2.38
N GLY A 108 20.49 -20.98 -2.00
CA GLY A 108 21.81 -20.37 -2.16
C GLY A 108 22.09 -19.77 -3.55
N ARG A 109 21.13 -19.78 -4.47
CA ARG A 109 21.16 -18.99 -5.72
C ARG A 109 20.12 -17.88 -5.65
N GLY A 110 20.41 -16.75 -6.30
CA GLY A 110 19.53 -15.59 -6.29
C GLY A 110 20.04 -14.52 -7.23
N LEU A 111 19.95 -13.26 -6.81
CA LEU A 111 20.43 -12.10 -7.56
C LEU A 111 21.77 -11.62 -6.99
N TYR A 112 22.79 -11.53 -7.84
CA TYR A 112 24.07 -10.93 -7.53
C TYR A 112 24.24 -9.66 -8.37
N LEU A 113 24.56 -8.56 -7.71
CA LEU A 113 24.79 -7.26 -8.32
C LEU A 113 26.13 -6.70 -7.87
N LEU A 114 26.88 -6.17 -8.83
CA LEU A 114 28.07 -5.37 -8.58
C LEU A 114 27.90 -4.00 -9.23
N PHE A 115 27.85 -2.98 -8.39
CA PHE A 115 27.68 -1.60 -8.82
C PHE A 115 28.96 -0.78 -8.65
N ASP A 116 29.15 0.18 -9.54
CA ASP A 116 30.06 1.32 -9.38
C ASP A 116 29.21 2.57 -9.12
N VAL A 117 29.33 3.10 -7.91
CA VAL A 117 28.54 4.25 -7.43
C VAL A 117 29.05 5.57 -8.00
N GLN A 118 30.32 5.63 -8.43
CA GLN A 118 30.94 6.82 -9.01
C GLN A 118 30.80 8.07 -8.10
N GLN A 119 31.37 7.99 -6.89
CA GLN A 119 31.29 9.06 -5.88
C GLN A 119 31.84 10.40 -6.38
N ASP A 120 32.77 10.39 -7.35
CA ASP A 120 33.30 11.60 -7.97
C ASP A 120 32.24 12.43 -8.71
N GLN A 121 31.13 11.80 -9.08
CA GLN A 121 29.98 12.45 -9.72
C GLN A 121 28.99 13.02 -8.71
N PHE A 122 29.18 12.76 -7.41
CA PHE A 122 28.28 13.23 -6.37
C PHE A 122 28.29 14.75 -6.30
N THR A 123 27.11 15.34 -6.34
CA THR A 123 26.88 16.77 -6.31
C THR A 123 26.70 17.33 -4.91
N ASP A 124 26.83 16.47 -3.91
CA ASP A 124 26.40 16.77 -2.56
C ASP A 124 27.28 17.77 -1.86
N GLU A 125 26.61 18.60 -1.08
CA GLU A 125 27.24 19.56 -0.24
C GLU A 125 27.36 18.97 1.17
N PRO A 126 28.56 18.97 1.79
CA PRO A 126 28.80 18.34 3.09
C PRO A 126 27.91 18.85 4.23
N ALA A 127 27.23 19.99 4.04
CA ALA A 127 26.36 20.64 5.00
C ALA A 127 24.89 20.18 4.93
N LEU A 128 24.47 19.46 3.87
CA LEU A 128 23.19 18.77 3.85
C LEU A 128 23.37 17.32 4.31
N ASP A 129 22.42 16.85 5.09
CA ASP A 129 22.32 15.59 5.85
C ASP A 129 22.39 14.26 5.03
N HIS A 130 23.05 14.24 3.87
CA HIS A 130 23.17 13.08 2.97
C HIS A 130 24.64 12.63 2.82
N THR A 131 25.28 12.30 3.95
CA THR A 131 26.69 11.86 3.98
C THR A 131 26.90 10.41 3.55
N ASP A 132 25.83 9.61 3.48
CA ASP A 132 25.91 8.18 3.22
C ASP A 132 26.26 7.87 1.77
N ALA A 133 27.43 7.27 1.52
CA ALA A 133 27.82 6.78 0.20
C ALA A 133 27.51 5.29 0.04
N GLY A 134 26.59 4.96 -0.85
CA GLY A 134 26.14 3.58 -1.06
C GLY A 134 24.93 3.48 -1.96
N ILE A 135 24.29 2.31 -1.93
CA ILE A 135 23.05 2.03 -2.65
C ILE A 135 21.97 1.66 -1.66
N THR A 136 20.87 2.41 -1.69
CA THR A 136 19.64 2.08 -0.97
C THR A 136 18.75 1.22 -1.87
N PHE A 137 18.26 0.10 -1.35
CA PHE A 137 17.36 -0.79 -2.07
C PHE A 137 16.24 -1.30 -1.16
N VAL A 138 15.15 -1.75 -1.76
CA VAL A 138 14.02 -2.37 -1.08
C VAL A 138 13.61 -3.62 -1.87
N ILE A 139 13.17 -4.65 -1.15
CA ILE A 139 12.62 -5.87 -1.73
C ILE A 139 11.12 -5.86 -1.48
N HIS A 140 10.33 -5.94 -2.55
CA HIS A 140 8.88 -5.88 -2.50
C HIS A 140 8.26 -6.91 -3.44
N SER A 141 6.95 -7.15 -3.32
CA SER A 141 6.21 -8.00 -4.24
C SER A 141 6.25 -7.44 -5.67
N PRO A 142 6.30 -8.30 -6.70
CA PRO A 142 6.05 -7.86 -8.07
C PRO A 142 4.76 -7.05 -8.16
N GLN A 143 4.74 -6.05 -9.04
CA GLN A 143 3.60 -5.16 -9.30
C GLN A 143 3.19 -4.21 -8.14
N GLU A 144 3.84 -4.27 -6.98
CA GLU A 144 3.74 -3.24 -5.95
C GLU A 144 4.75 -2.11 -6.21
N PHE A 145 4.37 -0.87 -5.90
CA PHE A 145 5.28 0.28 -6.00
C PHE A 145 6.31 0.28 -4.86
N PRO A 146 7.61 0.51 -5.15
CA PRO A 146 8.66 0.46 -4.13
C PRO A 146 8.42 1.49 -3.03
N ARG A 147 8.58 1.06 -1.77
CA ARG A 147 8.46 1.90 -0.59
C ARG A 147 9.77 1.90 0.18
N PHE A 148 10.40 3.05 0.31
CA PHE A 148 11.63 3.20 1.09
C PHE A 148 11.36 3.60 2.55
N ASP A 149 10.26 4.32 2.82
CA ASP A 149 9.80 4.68 4.17
C ASP A 149 9.77 3.49 5.13
N GLY A 150 10.78 3.40 6.00
CA GLY A 150 10.93 2.37 7.03
C GLY A 150 11.37 0.98 6.52
N LEU A 151 11.60 0.80 5.21
CA LEU A 151 11.96 -0.47 4.58
C LEU A 151 13.24 -0.39 3.71
N GLY A 152 13.77 0.81 3.47
CA GLY A 152 14.99 1.02 2.72
C GLY A 152 16.21 0.43 3.42
N LEU A 153 16.96 -0.41 2.71
CA LEU A 153 18.22 -1.00 3.15
C LEU A 153 19.38 -0.32 2.44
N LEU A 154 20.32 0.24 3.18
CA LEU A 154 21.52 0.87 2.63
C LEU A 154 22.69 -0.13 2.60
N THR A 155 23.35 -0.27 1.45
CA THR A 155 24.66 -0.91 1.38
C THR A 155 25.74 0.13 1.12
N PRO A 156 26.65 0.37 2.06
CA PRO A 156 27.72 1.33 1.88
C PRO A 156 28.77 0.83 0.87
N VAL A 157 29.51 1.77 0.30
CA VAL A 157 30.65 1.49 -0.56
C VAL A 157 31.73 0.65 0.15
N GLY A 158 32.46 -0.15 -0.62
CA GLY A 158 33.52 -1.02 -0.08
C GLY A 158 33.01 -2.20 0.74
N MET A 159 31.70 -2.44 0.74
CA MET A 159 31.07 -3.58 1.40
C MET A 159 30.35 -4.50 0.42
N ARG A 160 30.18 -5.74 0.85
CA ARG A 160 29.29 -6.72 0.24
C ARG A 160 28.15 -7.01 1.19
N ALA A 161 26.92 -6.78 0.76
CA ALA A 161 25.72 -7.15 1.47
C ALA A 161 25.27 -8.55 1.05
N HIS A 162 25.08 -9.42 2.04
CA HIS A 162 24.45 -10.73 1.91
C HIS A 162 23.05 -10.62 2.49
N VAL A 163 22.05 -10.65 1.61
CA VAL A 163 20.65 -10.43 1.92
C VAL A 163 19.92 -11.76 1.80
N ALA A 164 19.45 -12.25 2.93
CA ALA A 164 18.62 -13.44 3.01
C ALA A 164 17.15 -13.03 3.08
N ILE A 165 16.34 -13.53 2.13
CA ILE A 165 14.90 -13.23 2.06
C ILE A 165 14.06 -14.47 2.33
N ARG A 166 12.86 -14.25 2.86
CA ARG A 166 11.82 -15.28 3.01
C ARG A 166 10.49 -14.73 2.51
N GLN A 167 9.66 -15.57 1.88
CA GLN A 167 8.32 -15.13 1.47
C GLN A 167 7.32 -15.29 2.63
N LEU A 168 6.62 -14.20 2.95
CA LEU A 168 5.56 -14.17 3.96
C LEU A 168 4.25 -13.72 3.30
N LYS A 169 3.26 -14.60 3.23
CA LYS A 169 1.90 -14.25 2.79
C LYS A 169 1.01 -14.02 4.00
N SER A 170 0.48 -12.82 4.13
CA SER A 170 -0.44 -12.41 5.18
C SER A 170 -1.86 -12.34 4.63
N ILE A 171 -2.80 -13.03 5.27
CA ILE A 171 -4.23 -13.05 4.92
C ILE A 171 -5.00 -12.46 6.10
N THR A 172 -5.57 -11.27 5.87
CA THR A 172 -6.32 -10.47 6.85
C THR A 172 -7.81 -10.70 6.65
N GLN A 173 -8.57 -10.79 7.74
CA GLN A 173 -10.02 -10.96 7.66
C GLN A 173 -10.73 -9.65 7.30
N GLU A 174 -11.88 -9.80 6.65
CA GLU A 174 -12.80 -8.71 6.35
C GLU A 174 -13.51 -8.23 7.63
N TYR A 175 -13.97 -6.98 7.60
CA TYR A 175 -14.86 -6.46 8.63
C TYR A 175 -16.13 -7.34 8.73
N PRO A 176 -16.65 -7.67 9.93
CA PRO A 176 -16.30 -7.16 11.27
C PRO A 176 -15.18 -7.90 12.00
N TRP A 177 -14.62 -8.99 11.44
CA TRP A 177 -13.59 -9.79 12.13
C TRP A 177 -12.17 -9.24 11.95
N GLY A 178 -11.94 -8.48 10.89
CA GLY A 178 -10.71 -7.75 10.66
C GLY A 178 -10.97 -6.36 10.07
N GLN A 179 -9.95 -5.81 9.40
CA GLN A 179 -9.96 -4.42 8.93
C GLN A 179 -9.82 -4.30 7.41
N CYS A 180 -9.73 -5.44 6.69
CA CYS A 180 -9.51 -5.40 5.26
C CYS A 180 -10.79 -5.11 4.47
N LYS A 181 -10.64 -4.54 3.28
CA LYS A 181 -11.71 -4.31 2.30
C LYS A 181 -11.33 -4.94 0.95
N PRO A 182 -12.06 -5.94 0.44
CA PRO A 182 -11.68 -6.66 -0.77
C PRO A 182 -12.00 -5.90 -2.07
N ASP A 183 -13.02 -5.04 -2.06
CA ASP A 183 -13.57 -4.43 -3.29
C ASP A 183 -12.83 -3.17 -3.77
N ILE A 184 -11.73 -2.79 -3.12
CA ILE A 184 -11.00 -1.57 -3.48
C ILE A 184 -10.07 -1.85 -4.66
N LYS A 185 -10.26 -1.09 -5.73
CA LYS A 185 -9.40 -1.11 -6.90
C LYS A 185 -8.66 0.22 -7.04
N LEU A 186 -7.36 0.11 -7.28
CA LEU A 186 -6.49 1.25 -7.57
C LEU A 186 -6.58 1.59 -9.07
N GLN A 187 -6.37 2.87 -9.41
CA GLN A 187 -6.46 3.33 -10.80
C GLN A 187 -5.17 3.11 -11.58
N TYR A 188 -4.03 3.28 -10.92
CA TYR A 188 -2.70 3.25 -11.55
C TYR A 188 -1.89 2.02 -11.16
N HIS A 189 -2.36 1.24 -10.18
CA HIS A 189 -1.72 0.00 -9.73
C HIS A 189 -2.64 -1.21 -9.97
N LYS A 190 -2.06 -2.32 -10.41
CA LYS A 190 -2.81 -3.56 -10.70
C LYS A 190 -3.34 -4.25 -9.44
N ILE A 191 -2.53 -4.23 -8.39
CA ILE A 191 -2.82 -4.88 -7.11
C ILE A 191 -3.02 -3.79 -6.06
N TYR A 192 -4.05 -3.96 -5.22
CA TYR A 192 -4.25 -3.08 -4.08
C TYR A 192 -3.12 -3.30 -3.06
N SER A 193 -2.39 -2.24 -2.75
CA SER A 193 -1.54 -2.18 -1.58
C SER A 193 -1.78 -0.88 -0.82
N THR A 194 -1.52 -0.90 0.48
CA THR A 194 -1.67 0.30 1.32
C THR A 194 -0.82 1.45 0.78
N ASN A 195 0.40 1.16 0.32
CA ASN A 195 1.30 2.17 -0.25
C ASN A 195 0.76 2.73 -1.57
N GLY A 196 0.30 1.85 -2.48
CA GLY A 196 -0.32 2.29 -3.74
C GLY A 196 -1.54 3.18 -3.52
N CYS A 197 -2.40 2.84 -2.55
CA CYS A 197 -3.53 3.65 -2.16
C CYS A 197 -3.11 5.03 -1.63
N LEU A 198 -2.09 5.08 -0.76
CA LEU A 198 -1.56 6.33 -0.23
C LEU A 198 -1.01 7.25 -1.32
N LEU A 199 -0.29 6.69 -2.28
CA LEU A 199 0.24 7.44 -3.42
C LEU A 199 -0.88 8.03 -4.28
N GLU A 200 -1.94 7.25 -4.57
CA GLU A 200 -3.11 7.74 -5.31
C GLU A 200 -3.93 8.76 -4.51
N CYS A 201 -4.03 8.61 -3.19
CA CYS A 201 -4.68 9.58 -2.31
C CYS A 201 -3.94 10.92 -2.33
N ARG A 202 -2.62 10.89 -2.17
CA ARG A 202 -1.74 12.08 -2.26
C ARG A 202 -1.84 12.73 -3.63
N ALA A 203 -1.75 11.93 -4.70
CA ALA A 203 -1.86 12.38 -6.08
C ALA A 203 -3.17 13.14 -6.31
N ARG A 204 -4.30 12.56 -5.89
CA ARG A 204 -5.63 13.17 -6.03
C ARG A 204 -5.72 14.50 -5.29
N TYR A 205 -5.31 14.52 -4.02
CA TYR A 205 -5.39 15.75 -3.22
C TYR A 205 -4.53 16.88 -3.80
N ILE A 206 -3.29 16.58 -4.18
CA ILE A 206 -2.38 17.58 -4.76
C ILE A 206 -2.89 18.05 -6.12
N GLN A 207 -3.44 17.15 -6.93
CA GLN A 207 -4.02 17.50 -8.22
C GLN A 207 -5.25 18.41 -8.06
N ASP A 208 -6.14 18.10 -7.11
CA ASP A 208 -7.34 18.91 -6.84
C ASP A 208 -6.99 20.29 -6.26
N TRP A 209 -5.97 20.37 -5.40
CA TRP A 209 -5.57 21.61 -4.73
C TRP A 209 -4.64 22.50 -5.57
N CYS A 210 -3.62 21.92 -6.20
CA CYS A 210 -2.58 22.64 -6.93
C CYS A 210 -2.78 22.64 -8.46
N GLY A 211 -3.70 21.83 -8.99
CA GLY A 211 -3.94 21.71 -10.43
C GLY A 211 -2.78 21.11 -11.22
N CYS A 212 -1.86 20.40 -10.55
CA CYS A 212 -0.71 19.74 -11.17
C CYS A 212 -0.34 18.49 -10.38
N LEU A 213 0.45 17.61 -11.00
CA LEU A 213 0.91 16.37 -10.38
C LEU A 213 2.45 16.33 -10.31
N PRO A 214 3.04 16.13 -9.13
CA PRO A 214 4.48 15.87 -8.99
C PRO A 214 4.89 14.61 -9.75
N PHE A 215 6.04 14.63 -10.41
CA PHE A 215 6.49 13.53 -11.27
C PHE A 215 6.72 12.19 -10.55
N ILE A 216 6.83 12.20 -9.22
CA ILE A 216 7.03 11.02 -8.36
C ILE A 216 5.68 10.32 -8.09
N LEU A 217 4.56 11.03 -8.22
CA LEU A 217 3.23 10.50 -7.93
C LEU A 217 2.56 9.90 -9.18
N PRO A 218 1.76 8.84 -9.01
CA PRO A 218 1.05 8.21 -10.11
C PRO A 218 -0.08 9.11 -10.62
N GLY A 219 -0.22 9.25 -11.94
CA GLY A 219 -1.35 9.95 -12.54
C GLY A 219 -1.13 10.48 -13.94
N ASN A 220 -2.24 10.84 -14.61
CA ASN A 220 -2.25 11.44 -15.95
C ASN A 220 -2.37 12.98 -15.93
N GLY A 221 -2.01 13.61 -14.81
CA GLY A 221 -2.03 15.07 -14.64
C GLY A 221 -0.86 15.77 -15.33
N THR A 222 -0.96 17.10 -15.49
CA THR A 222 0.15 17.92 -15.96
C THR A 222 1.25 17.99 -14.90
N GLU A 223 2.51 17.82 -15.30
CA GLU A 223 3.66 17.92 -14.38
C GLU A 223 3.69 19.27 -13.66
N CYS A 224 3.94 19.26 -12.35
CA CYS A 224 4.15 20.49 -11.59
C CYS A 224 5.47 21.16 -11.99
N ASP A 225 5.40 22.45 -12.31
CA ASP A 225 6.60 23.28 -12.42
C ASP A 225 7.27 23.47 -11.03
N LEU A 226 8.54 23.88 -11.03
CA LEU A 226 9.31 24.10 -9.79
C LEU A 226 8.63 25.11 -8.85
N LEU A 227 8.02 26.17 -9.38
CA LEU A 227 7.43 27.23 -8.57
C LEU A 227 6.19 26.72 -7.82
N LYS A 228 5.31 25.99 -8.51
CA LYS A 228 4.15 25.31 -7.95
C LYS A 228 4.56 24.22 -6.99
N PHE A 229 5.65 23.51 -7.28
CA PHE A 229 6.19 22.51 -6.36
C PHE A 229 6.49 23.12 -4.99
N TYR A 230 7.25 24.21 -4.93
CA TYR A 230 7.59 24.86 -3.66
C TYR A 230 6.44 25.65 -3.03
N LYS A 231 5.65 26.38 -3.82
CA LYS A 231 4.59 27.25 -3.29
C LYS A 231 3.31 26.51 -2.92
N CYS A 232 3.02 25.38 -3.57
CA CYS A 232 1.75 24.67 -3.41
C CYS A 232 1.94 23.21 -2.99
N VAL A 233 2.72 22.43 -3.73
CA VAL A 233 2.86 20.98 -3.46
C VAL A 233 3.50 20.74 -2.09
N TYR A 234 4.60 21.42 -1.78
CA TYR A 234 5.31 21.25 -0.51
C TYR A 234 4.41 21.51 0.72
N PRO A 235 3.72 22.67 0.84
CA PRO A 235 2.77 22.86 1.93
C PRO A 235 1.56 21.92 1.87
N ALA A 236 1.09 21.52 0.67
CA ALA A 236 -0.01 20.57 0.54
C ALA A 236 0.35 19.18 1.07
N VAL A 237 1.57 18.69 0.83
CA VAL A 237 2.07 17.42 1.38
C VAL A 237 2.10 17.46 2.90
N TYR A 238 2.61 18.55 3.48
CA TYR A 238 2.62 18.75 4.93
C TYR A 238 1.20 18.79 5.53
N ASP A 239 0.27 19.46 4.85
CA ASP A 239 -1.14 19.52 5.23
C ASP A 239 -1.82 18.13 5.20
N ILE A 240 -1.51 17.29 4.21
CA ILE A 240 -2.03 15.91 4.14
C ILE A 240 -1.64 15.12 5.40
N GLU A 241 -0.38 15.27 5.84
CA GLU A 241 0.15 14.55 6.99
C GLU A 241 -0.45 15.05 8.30
N ILE A 242 -0.46 16.37 8.54
CA ILE A 242 -0.97 16.94 9.79
C ILE A 242 -2.49 16.80 9.92
N LYS A 243 -3.23 17.02 8.84
CA LYS A 243 -4.70 16.92 8.87
C LYS A 243 -5.21 15.49 8.72
N GLY A 244 -4.30 14.52 8.51
CA GLY A 244 -4.65 13.11 8.38
C GLY A 244 -5.61 12.82 7.22
N LEU A 245 -5.42 13.47 6.07
CA LEU A 245 -6.36 13.38 4.94
C LEU A 245 -6.33 12.02 4.24
N CYS A 246 -5.17 11.35 4.28
CA CYS A 246 -4.98 9.99 3.79
C CYS A 246 -4.79 9.04 4.99
N THR A 247 -5.90 8.61 5.60
CA THR A 247 -5.87 7.70 6.76
C THR A 247 -5.58 6.26 6.34
N VAL A 248 -4.99 5.46 7.24
CA VAL A 248 -4.50 4.10 6.96
C VAL A 248 -5.00 3.07 7.97
N GLY A 249 -5.21 1.84 7.51
CA GLY A 249 -5.15 0.62 8.33
C GLY A 249 -6.47 0.14 8.93
N THR A 250 -7.48 1.01 9.03
CA THR A 250 -8.82 0.63 9.51
C THR A 250 -9.79 0.48 8.35
N HIS A 251 -10.86 -0.31 8.51
CA HIS A 251 -11.89 -0.47 7.49
C HIS A 251 -12.48 0.88 7.03
N ASN A 252 -12.66 1.84 7.95
CA ASN A 252 -13.22 3.16 7.64
C ASN A 252 -12.18 4.18 7.15
N SER A 253 -10.91 3.82 7.09
CA SER A 253 -9.86 4.70 6.59
C SER A 253 -9.92 4.87 5.08
N THR A 254 -9.25 5.92 4.57
CA THR A 254 -9.08 6.17 3.13
C THR A 254 -8.37 5.00 2.47
N CYS A 255 -7.37 4.44 3.15
CA CYS A 255 -6.55 3.31 2.70
C CYS A 255 -6.56 2.18 3.74
N PRO A 256 -7.58 1.30 3.75
CA PRO A 256 -7.68 0.17 4.67
C PRO A 256 -6.56 -0.86 4.46
N ALA A 257 -6.41 -1.79 5.39
CA ALA A 257 -5.46 -2.88 5.25
C ALA A 257 -5.82 -3.79 4.05
N PRO A 258 -4.85 -4.33 3.31
CA PRO A 258 -5.09 -5.30 2.25
C PRO A 258 -5.55 -6.65 2.84
N CYS A 259 -6.45 -7.34 2.13
CA CYS A 259 -6.91 -8.67 2.55
C CYS A 259 -5.83 -9.74 2.29
N GLU A 260 -5.06 -9.58 1.22
CA GLU A 260 -3.89 -10.40 0.93
C GLU A 260 -2.68 -9.50 0.70
N GLN A 261 -1.57 -9.80 1.39
CA GLN A 261 -0.31 -9.11 1.22
C GLN A 261 0.83 -10.12 1.19
N THR A 262 1.80 -9.91 0.31
CA THR A 262 3.02 -10.73 0.24
C THR A 262 4.22 -9.84 0.53
N ASP A 263 4.86 -10.08 1.67
CA ASP A 263 6.06 -9.38 2.09
C ASP A 263 7.28 -10.29 1.99
N TYR A 264 8.46 -9.68 1.87
CA TYR A 264 9.74 -10.37 1.86
C TYR A 264 10.62 -9.90 3.01
N PRO A 265 10.36 -10.33 4.26
CA PRO A 265 11.23 -9.98 5.38
C PRO A 265 12.68 -10.35 5.08
N THR A 266 13.58 -9.39 5.30
CA THR A 266 14.98 -9.48 4.93
C THR A 266 15.89 -9.54 6.15
N THR A 267 16.88 -10.41 6.12
CA THR A 267 18.00 -10.40 7.06
C THR A 267 19.26 -10.01 6.29
N VAL A 268 19.93 -8.94 6.69
CA VAL A 268 21.14 -8.44 6.02
C VAL A 268 22.36 -8.68 6.89
N THR A 269 23.43 -9.16 6.27
CA THR A 269 24.76 -9.24 6.87
C THR A 269 25.78 -8.63 5.92
N TYR A 270 26.81 -7.99 6.46
CA TYR A 270 27.82 -7.30 5.67
C TYR A 270 29.19 -7.96 5.83
N SER A 271 29.92 -8.03 4.73
CA SER A 271 31.35 -8.29 4.73
C SER A 271 32.10 -7.15 4.04
N SER A 272 33.41 -7.05 4.25
CA SER A 272 34.22 -6.21 3.36
C SER A 272 34.09 -6.68 1.91
N PHE A 273 34.32 -5.78 0.96
CA PHE A 273 34.23 -6.08 -0.47
C PHE A 273 35.10 -7.28 -0.88
N GLY A 274 36.26 -7.44 -0.25
CA GLY A 274 37.08 -8.63 -0.40
C GLY A 274 38.38 -8.50 0.39
N GLY A 275 39.06 -9.63 0.58
CA GLY A 275 40.43 -9.63 1.08
C GLY A 275 41.39 -9.01 0.05
N GLU A 276 42.61 -8.68 0.48
CA GLU A 276 43.60 -7.98 -0.36
C GLU A 276 43.88 -8.65 -1.71
N LYS A 277 43.92 -9.99 -1.74
CA LYS A 277 44.13 -10.74 -2.99
C LYS A 277 42.96 -10.56 -3.97
N ALA A 278 41.73 -10.56 -3.47
CA ALA A 278 40.53 -10.38 -4.28
C ALA A 278 40.42 -8.93 -4.80
N ILE A 279 40.79 -7.94 -3.97
CA ILE A 279 40.85 -6.54 -4.40
C ILE A 279 41.91 -6.36 -5.49
N LYS A 280 43.12 -6.94 -5.35
CA LYS A 280 44.16 -6.89 -6.38
C LYS A 280 43.71 -7.53 -7.70
N HIS A 281 43.03 -8.67 -7.63
CA HIS A 281 42.48 -9.32 -8.82
C HIS A 281 41.39 -8.46 -9.49
N SER A 282 40.47 -7.91 -8.69
CA SER A 282 39.38 -7.04 -9.19
C SER A 282 39.94 -5.74 -9.77
N SER A 283 40.98 -5.19 -9.17
CA SER A 283 41.72 -4.01 -9.63
C SER A 283 42.31 -4.24 -11.02
N ALA A 284 42.96 -5.39 -11.23
CA ALA A 284 43.48 -5.77 -12.55
C ALA A 284 42.38 -5.98 -13.59
N LYS A 285 41.27 -6.64 -13.21
CA LYS A 285 40.13 -6.91 -14.10
C LYS A 285 39.42 -5.63 -14.54
N LEU A 286 39.14 -4.73 -13.60
CA LEU A 286 38.39 -3.49 -13.84
C LEU A 286 39.28 -2.31 -14.26
N LYS A 287 40.61 -2.47 -14.22
CA LYS A 287 41.60 -1.40 -14.46
C LYS A 287 41.37 -0.18 -13.54
N LYS A 288 41.03 -0.43 -12.28
CA LYS A 288 40.79 0.59 -11.23
C LYS A 288 41.75 0.39 -10.07
N SER A 289 42.08 1.45 -9.33
CA SER A 289 42.94 1.31 -8.15
C SER A 289 42.23 0.53 -7.03
N PRO A 290 42.99 -0.15 -6.15
CA PRO A 290 42.43 -0.76 -4.94
C PRO A 290 41.63 0.22 -4.07
N GLU A 291 42.06 1.47 -3.98
CA GLU A 291 41.38 2.54 -3.25
C GLU A 291 40.04 2.88 -3.89
N TYR A 292 40.02 3.01 -5.23
CA TYR A 292 38.78 3.25 -5.96
C TYR A 292 37.76 2.13 -5.72
N ILE A 293 38.20 0.87 -5.67
CA ILE A 293 37.32 -0.27 -5.38
C ILE A 293 36.68 -0.14 -4.01
N ARG A 294 37.47 0.21 -2.99
CA ARG A 294 36.98 0.39 -1.61
C ARG A 294 36.03 1.57 -1.48
N GLN A 295 36.21 2.60 -2.29
CA GLN A 295 35.42 3.83 -2.22
C GLN A 295 34.21 3.82 -3.14
N ASN A 296 34.17 3.06 -4.25
CA ASN A 296 33.08 3.20 -5.22
C ASN A 296 32.28 1.93 -5.46
N LEU A 297 32.85 0.75 -5.18
CA LEU A 297 32.16 -0.50 -5.50
C LEU A 297 31.26 -0.95 -4.36
N VAL A 298 30.07 -1.41 -4.74
CA VAL A 298 29.07 -2.00 -3.85
C VAL A 298 28.64 -3.34 -4.42
N SER A 299 28.66 -4.39 -3.60
CA SER A 299 28.17 -5.71 -3.99
C SER A 299 26.94 -6.07 -3.18
N ILE A 300 25.85 -6.45 -3.84
CA ILE A 300 24.60 -6.86 -3.20
C ILE A 300 24.25 -8.25 -3.70
N GLU A 301 24.09 -9.18 -2.77
CA GLU A 301 23.72 -10.56 -3.05
C GLU A 301 22.41 -10.90 -2.33
N ILE A 302 21.34 -11.11 -3.08
CA ILE A 302 20.00 -11.41 -2.57
C ILE A 302 19.67 -12.87 -2.84
N LYS A 303 19.43 -13.66 -1.79
CA LYS A 303 19.15 -15.09 -1.86
C LYS A 303 17.98 -15.47 -0.97
N TYR A 304 17.23 -16.50 -1.37
CA TYR A 304 16.25 -17.12 -0.49
C TYR A 304 16.97 -17.85 0.65
N HIS A 305 16.60 -17.53 1.90
CA HIS A 305 17.05 -18.22 3.10
C HIS A 305 16.59 -19.69 3.07
N ASP A 306 15.30 -19.89 2.81
CA ASP A 306 14.64 -21.18 2.70
C ASP A 306 13.78 -21.24 1.42
N LEU A 307 13.55 -22.45 0.90
CA LEU A 307 12.60 -22.69 -0.19
C LEU A 307 11.14 -22.74 0.31
N SER A 308 10.92 -22.60 1.61
CA SER A 308 9.60 -22.53 2.21
C SER A 308 9.09 -21.09 2.26
N TYR A 309 7.78 -20.95 2.21
CA TYR A 309 7.09 -19.69 2.48
C TYR A 309 6.27 -19.85 3.76
N LYS A 310 6.04 -18.74 4.46
CA LYS A 310 5.18 -18.70 5.63
C LYS A 310 3.85 -18.07 5.25
N ILE A 311 2.73 -18.70 5.63
CA ILE A 311 1.41 -18.08 5.59
C ILE A 311 1.03 -17.67 7.01
N THR A 312 0.55 -16.45 7.18
CA THR A 312 -0.10 -15.98 8.41
C THR A 312 -1.53 -15.60 8.06
N GLN A 313 -2.50 -16.37 8.54
CA GLN A 313 -3.91 -16.16 8.24
C GLN A 313 -4.67 -15.87 9.53
N GLN A 314 -5.42 -14.78 9.54
CA GLN A 314 -6.39 -14.49 10.60
C GLN A 314 -7.56 -15.47 10.47
N GLN A 315 -7.92 -16.13 11.58
CA GLN A 315 -9.06 -17.04 11.66
C GLN A 315 -10.09 -16.50 12.66
N LYS A 316 -11.37 -16.79 12.42
CA LYS A 316 -12.45 -16.42 13.33
C LYS A 316 -12.30 -17.26 14.60
N ALA A 317 -12.18 -16.63 15.75
CA ALA A 317 -11.99 -17.32 17.03
C ALA A 317 -13.24 -18.11 17.47
N LEU A 318 -14.43 -17.67 17.04
CA LEU A 318 -15.68 -18.34 17.29
C LEU A 318 -16.57 -18.26 16.05
N THR A 319 -16.98 -19.41 15.55
CA THR A 319 -17.99 -19.53 14.52
C THR A 319 -19.40 -19.58 15.13
N ILE A 320 -20.43 -19.30 14.32
CA ILE A 320 -21.83 -19.40 14.79
C ILE A 320 -22.15 -20.83 15.23
N SER A 321 -21.59 -21.83 14.55
CA SER A 321 -21.77 -23.24 14.90
C SER A 321 -21.15 -23.58 16.26
N GLU A 322 -19.94 -23.09 16.55
CA GLU A 322 -19.30 -23.27 17.86
C GLU A 322 -20.06 -22.53 18.96
N LEU A 323 -20.54 -21.31 18.69
CA LEU A 323 -21.37 -20.57 19.65
C LEU A 323 -22.65 -21.34 20.01
N LEU A 324 -23.35 -21.91 19.01
CA LEU A 324 -24.54 -22.72 19.23
C LEU A 324 -24.22 -24.02 19.96
N ALA A 325 -23.08 -24.64 19.66
CA ALA A 325 -22.62 -25.84 20.36
C ALA A 325 -22.30 -25.55 21.83
N ASP A 326 -21.66 -24.42 22.14
CA ASP A 326 -21.37 -24.00 23.51
C ASP A 326 -22.65 -23.71 24.28
N VAL A 327 -23.57 -22.92 23.71
CA VAL A 327 -24.87 -22.62 24.35
C VAL A 327 -25.69 -23.89 24.54
N GLY A 328 -25.78 -24.73 23.51
CA GLY A 328 -26.49 -26.01 23.58
C GLY A 328 -25.86 -26.97 24.58
N GLY A 329 -24.53 -27.01 24.66
CA GLY A 329 -23.78 -27.82 25.61
C GLY A 329 -24.04 -27.40 27.06
N GLN A 330 -24.04 -26.09 27.34
CA GLN A 330 -24.34 -25.56 28.67
C GLN A 330 -25.81 -25.81 29.07
N LEU A 331 -26.76 -25.60 28.16
CA LEU A 331 -28.18 -25.87 28.40
C LEU A 331 -28.46 -27.37 28.60
N GLY A 332 -27.81 -28.23 27.81
CA GLY A 332 -27.89 -29.68 27.96
C GLY A 332 -27.30 -30.17 29.28
N LEU A 333 -26.17 -29.60 29.71
CA LEU A 333 -25.51 -29.99 30.95
C LEU A 333 -26.28 -29.52 32.21
N PHE A 334 -26.69 -28.26 32.25
CA PHE A 334 -27.31 -27.69 33.46
C PHE A 334 -28.82 -27.89 33.55
N CYS A 335 -29.52 -27.84 32.42
CA CYS A 335 -30.98 -27.92 32.40
C CYS A 335 -31.50 -29.26 31.86
N GLY A 336 -30.63 -30.14 31.35
CA GLY A 336 -31.05 -31.33 30.61
C GLY A 336 -31.84 -30.98 29.34
N ALA A 337 -31.82 -29.71 28.92
CA ALA A 337 -32.62 -29.19 27.82
C ALA A 337 -31.93 -29.50 26.49
N SER A 338 -32.72 -29.97 25.53
CA SER A 338 -32.27 -30.23 24.17
C SER A 338 -33.01 -29.34 23.17
N MET A 339 -32.60 -29.39 21.91
CA MET A 339 -33.35 -28.76 20.82
C MET A 339 -34.81 -29.22 20.79
N ILE A 340 -35.07 -30.49 21.14
CA ILE A 340 -36.41 -31.05 21.22
C ILE A 340 -37.22 -30.35 22.31
N THR A 341 -36.62 -30.13 23.48
CA THR A 341 -37.26 -29.43 24.61
C THR A 341 -37.66 -27.98 24.26
N ILE A 342 -36.86 -27.30 23.42
CA ILE A 342 -37.18 -25.96 22.92
C ILE A 342 -38.38 -26.02 21.97
N ILE A 343 -38.41 -27.00 21.06
CA ILE A 343 -39.53 -27.18 20.13
C ILE A 343 -40.83 -27.47 20.88
N GLU A 344 -40.80 -28.34 21.90
CA GLU A 344 -41.96 -28.64 22.74
C GLU A 344 -42.51 -27.38 23.45
N LEU A 345 -41.63 -26.52 23.96
CA LEU A 345 -42.03 -25.26 24.58
C LEU A 345 -42.68 -24.30 23.57
N LEU A 346 -42.14 -24.21 22.36
CA LEU A 346 -42.70 -23.38 21.29
C LEU A 346 -44.06 -23.90 20.83
N GLU A 347 -44.23 -25.22 20.67
CA GLU A 347 -45.52 -25.83 20.33
C GLU A 347 -46.57 -25.56 21.41
N TYR A 348 -46.21 -25.69 22.68
CA TYR A 348 -47.12 -25.38 23.80
C TYR A 348 -47.57 -23.92 23.79
N ILE A 349 -46.64 -22.97 23.62
CA ILE A 349 -46.95 -21.54 23.56
C ILE A 349 -47.83 -21.23 22.35
N PHE A 350 -47.49 -21.76 21.17
CA PHE A 350 -48.24 -21.51 19.94
C PHE A 350 -49.66 -22.09 20.02
N THR A 351 -49.82 -23.29 20.56
CA THR A 351 -51.12 -23.92 20.76
C THR A 351 -51.98 -23.11 21.72
N ASN A 352 -51.43 -22.69 22.86
CA ASN A 352 -52.16 -21.84 23.81
C ASN A 352 -52.53 -20.48 23.19
N PHE A 353 -51.63 -19.86 22.42
CA PHE A 353 -51.94 -18.61 21.73
C PHE A 353 -53.07 -18.79 20.71
N CYS A 354 -53.03 -19.86 19.91
CA CYS A 354 -54.10 -20.19 18.97
C CYS A 354 -55.44 -20.45 19.68
N TRP A 355 -55.43 -21.20 20.79
CA TRP A 355 -56.61 -21.41 21.62
C TRP A 355 -57.15 -20.10 22.21
N MET A 356 -56.28 -19.19 22.67
CA MET A 356 -56.67 -17.86 23.13
C MET A 356 -57.28 -17.00 22.01
N CYS A 357 -56.72 -17.05 20.80
CA CYS A 357 -57.29 -16.38 19.63
C CYS A 357 -58.65 -16.97 19.23
N ILE A 358 -58.81 -18.29 19.28
CA ILE A 358 -60.09 -18.98 19.02
C ILE A 358 -61.13 -18.60 20.08
N PHE A 359 -60.74 -18.58 21.36
CA PHE A 359 -61.63 -18.12 22.44
C PHE A 359 -62.02 -16.65 22.30
N LEU A 360 -61.13 -15.78 21.83
CA LEU A 360 -61.42 -14.38 21.52
C LEU A 360 -62.38 -14.24 20.31
N LEU A 361 -62.23 -15.08 19.28
CA LEU A 361 -63.14 -15.13 18.12
C LEU A 361 -64.51 -15.70 18.48
N LEU A 362 -64.59 -16.68 19.39
CA LEU A 362 -65.85 -17.23 19.91
C LEU A 362 -66.58 -16.26 20.87
N LYS A 363 -65.90 -15.22 21.36
CA LYS A 363 -66.47 -14.17 22.21
C LYS A 363 -66.93 -12.93 21.42
N ALA A 364 -67.09 -13.04 20.10
CA ALA A 364 -67.86 -12.04 19.35
C ALA A 364 -69.33 -12.10 19.83
N PRO A 365 -69.88 -11.03 20.42
CA PRO A 365 -71.20 -11.08 21.04
C PRO A 365 -72.29 -11.20 19.97
N GLU A 366 -73.21 -12.14 20.16
CA GLU A 366 -74.47 -12.18 19.42
C GLU A 366 -75.24 -10.87 19.64
N MET A 367 -75.61 -10.19 18.56
CA MET A 367 -76.46 -9.00 18.61
C MET A 367 -77.89 -9.36 19.04
N PRO A 368 -78.54 -8.61 19.96
CA PRO A 368 -79.87 -8.97 20.45
C PRO A 368 -80.98 -8.74 19.42
N GLN A 369 -81.93 -9.68 19.39
CA GLN A 369 -83.16 -9.66 18.58
C GLN A 369 -84.04 -8.44 18.89
N TRP A 370 -84.53 -7.77 17.84
CA TRP A 370 -85.51 -6.69 17.90
C TRP A 370 -86.94 -7.25 17.96
N ASN A 371 -87.68 -6.91 19.02
CA ASN A 371 -89.09 -7.25 19.21
C ASN A 371 -90.00 -6.48 18.25
N ASN A 372 -90.96 -7.18 17.63
CA ASN A 372 -92.05 -6.60 16.84
C ASN A 372 -93.15 -5.96 17.72
N PRO A 373 -93.81 -4.86 17.29
CA PRO A 373 -95.11 -4.42 17.82
C PRO A 373 -96.30 -4.87 16.93
N PRO A 374 -97.56 -4.82 17.43
CA PRO A 374 -98.68 -5.59 16.87
C PRO A 374 -99.60 -4.84 15.87
N GLN A 375 -100.23 -5.67 15.02
CA GLN A 375 -101.52 -5.56 14.29
C GLN A 375 -101.78 -4.42 13.28
N ASN A 376 -101.99 -4.79 12.00
CA ASN A 376 -103.34 -4.90 11.40
C ASN A 376 -103.32 -5.45 9.95
N GLN A 377 -104.30 -6.31 9.65
CA GLN A 377 -104.72 -6.80 8.32
C GLN A 377 -105.41 -5.68 7.50
N PRO A 378 -105.77 -5.82 6.19
CA PRO A 378 -105.90 -7.05 5.39
C PRO A 378 -105.44 -7.03 3.90
N THR A 379 -105.30 -8.26 3.37
CA THR A 379 -105.68 -8.74 2.02
C THR A 379 -104.87 -8.44 0.73
N HIS A 380 -104.55 -9.57 0.08
CA HIS A 380 -104.74 -9.95 -1.34
C HIS A 380 -103.52 -10.09 -2.30
N LYS A 381 -103.38 -11.35 -2.76
CA LYS A 381 -103.04 -11.85 -4.13
C LYS A 381 -101.58 -12.02 -4.60
N GLU A 382 -101.25 -13.31 -4.72
CA GLU A 382 -100.71 -14.04 -5.89
C GLU A 382 -99.26 -13.86 -6.42
N LYS A 383 -98.57 -15.02 -6.40
CA LYS A 383 -97.80 -15.71 -7.47
C LYS A 383 -96.28 -15.45 -7.68
N LYS A 384 -95.54 -16.58 -7.46
CA LYS A 384 -94.52 -17.24 -8.34
C LYS A 384 -93.17 -16.49 -8.54
N ARG A 385 -91.99 -17.11 -8.73
CA ARG A 385 -91.40 -18.46 -8.66
C ARG A 385 -89.91 -18.27 -9.07
N GLY A 386 -89.00 -19.13 -8.59
CA GLY A 386 -87.72 -19.51 -9.25
C GLY A 386 -86.50 -18.69 -8.80
N ILE A 387 -85.47 -19.21 -8.10
CA ILE A 387 -84.60 -20.42 -8.22
C ILE A 387 -83.36 -20.18 -9.12
N GLN A 388 -82.21 -20.62 -8.57
CA GLN A 388 -80.89 -20.99 -9.12
C GLN A 388 -79.90 -19.86 -9.46
N GLU A 389 -78.77 -19.74 -8.75
CA GLU A 389 -77.57 -20.62 -8.69
C GLU A 389 -76.88 -20.77 -10.05
N CYS A 390 -75.62 -20.37 -10.12
CA CYS A 390 -74.47 -21.27 -10.06
C CYS A 390 -73.26 -20.54 -9.47
#